data_AF-A5BET6-F1
#
_entry.id   AF-A5BET6-F1
#
_cell.length_a   1.000
_cell.length_b   1.000
_cell.length_c   1.000
_cell.angle_alpha   90.00
_cell.angle_beta   90.00
_cell.angle_gamma   90.00
#
_symmetry.space_group_name_H-M   'P 1'
#
loop_
_entity.id
_entity.type
_entity.pdbx_description
1 polymer ?
#
loop_
_entity_poly.entity_id
_entity_poly.type
_entity_poly.pdbx_seq_one_letter_code
_entity_poly.pdbx_strand_id
1 'polypeptide(L)'
;MKDLGPTSQILDIKISRDRTNEKLWLSQESYIEKVLDKFNMGKAKPVSSPLGSHLKLSSKQSPSKAEYIAITETSKELLWMKKFLQELGLQQEMYLLYCDSQSSIHLSKNPTFHSRSKHIDVRYHWIRDALEIKLFCVEKIHTDENGSDMMTKPIPTENLQVCRKQAGLVEPLT
;
A
#
# COMPACT_ATOMS: atom_id res chain seq x y z
N MET A 1 27.38 -15.43 21.53
CA MET A 1 26.61 -14.34 20.88
C MET A 1 26.91 -13.05 21.64
N LYS A 2 27.26 -11.98 20.93
CA LYS A 2 27.56 -10.67 21.54
C LYS A 2 26.28 -9.84 21.52
N ASP A 3 25.87 -9.34 22.67
CA ASP A 3 24.75 -8.40 22.76
C ASP A 3 25.19 -7.07 22.13
N LEU A 4 24.43 -6.61 21.13
CA LEU A 4 24.65 -5.32 20.45
C LEU A 4 23.72 -4.22 20.97
N GLY A 5 22.97 -4.51 22.03
CA GLY A 5 21.94 -3.62 22.56
C GLY A 5 20.66 -3.62 21.72
N PRO A 6 19.73 -2.70 22.01
CA PRO A 6 18.44 -2.63 21.33
C PRO A 6 18.60 -2.33 19.83
N THR A 7 17.96 -3.13 18.98
CA THR A 7 18.02 -2.97 17.52
C THR A 7 17.53 -1.60 17.08
N SER A 8 18.40 -0.80 16.45
CA SER A 8 18.09 0.55 15.94
C SER A 8 17.69 0.58 14.46
N GLN A 9 17.96 -0.48 13.70
CA GLN A 9 17.63 -0.57 12.27
C GLN A 9 17.43 -2.02 11.83
N ILE A 10 16.43 -2.29 10.98
CA ILE A 10 16.18 -3.59 10.35
C ILE A 10 15.74 -3.34 8.91
N LEU A 11 16.43 -3.94 7.91
CA LEU A 11 16.04 -3.82 6.50
C LEU A 11 15.81 -2.36 6.03
N ASP A 12 16.73 -1.44 6.38
CA ASP A 12 16.60 0.00 6.13
C ASP A 12 15.41 0.71 6.82
N ILE A 13 14.71 0.03 7.71
CA ILE A 13 13.72 0.63 8.62
C ILE A 13 14.44 1.06 9.88
N LYS A 14 14.48 2.37 10.12
CA LYS A 14 15.00 2.95 11.35
C LYS A 14 13.96 2.80 12.46
N ILE A 15 14.38 2.26 13.60
CA ILE A 15 13.52 2.00 14.76
C ILE A 15 13.88 2.96 15.87
N SER A 16 12.92 3.80 16.27
CA SER A 16 13.04 4.66 17.47
C SER A 16 12.02 4.24 18.50
N ARG A 17 12.43 4.15 19.77
CA ARG A 17 11.58 3.69 20.88
C ARG A 17 11.55 4.76 21.95
N ASP A 18 10.36 5.16 22.36
CA ASP A 18 10.11 5.95 23.54
C ASP A 18 9.41 5.05 24.56
N ARG A 19 10.19 4.51 25.49
CA ARG A 19 9.68 3.58 26.52
C ARG A 19 8.83 4.29 27.58
N THR A 20 9.03 5.59 27.79
CA THR A 20 8.31 6.35 28.81
C THR A 20 6.87 6.60 28.37
N ASN A 21 6.67 6.85 27.08
CA ASN A 21 5.35 7.03 26.48
C ASN A 21 4.82 5.77 25.78
N GLU A 22 5.51 4.63 25.90
CA GLU A 22 5.16 3.36 25.26
C GLU A 22 4.98 3.45 23.72
N LYS A 23 5.80 4.29 23.06
CA LYS A 23 5.74 4.49 21.60
C LYS A 23 6.89 3.80 20.87
N LEU A 24 6.55 3.17 19.76
CA LEU A 24 7.48 2.62 18.78
C LEU A 24 7.30 3.37 17.45
N TRP A 25 8.37 3.97 16.96
CA TRP A 25 8.42 4.67 15.68
C TRP A 25 9.26 3.87 14.70
N LEU A 26 8.73 3.67 13.49
CA LEU A 26 9.39 3.01 12.38
C LEU A 26 9.48 4.02 11.24
N SER A 27 10.68 4.27 10.72
CA SER A 27 10.91 5.21 9.62
C SER A 27 11.61 4.53 8.45
N GLN A 28 11.09 4.75 7.25
CA GLN A 28 11.69 4.36 5.97
C GLN A 28 12.19 5.59 5.18
N GLU A 29 12.54 6.67 5.87
CA GLU A 29 13.03 7.91 5.24
C GLU A 29 14.15 7.66 4.23
N SER A 30 15.16 6.85 4.61
CA SER A 30 16.26 6.50 3.71
C SER A 30 15.83 5.72 2.47
N TYR A 31 14.73 4.94 2.54
CA TYR A 31 14.17 4.30 1.36
C TYR A 31 13.52 5.32 0.43
N ILE A 32 12.75 6.27 0.99
CA ILE A 32 12.12 7.35 0.22
C ILE A 32 13.19 8.20 -0.47
N GLU A 33 14.26 8.57 0.22
CA GLU A 33 15.40 9.29 -0.37
C GLU A 33 16.02 8.53 -1.55
N LYS A 34 16.31 7.23 -1.39
CA LYS A 34 16.81 6.38 -2.48
C LYS A 34 15.87 6.34 -3.68
N VAL A 35 14.56 6.30 -3.44
CA VAL A 35 13.54 6.34 -4.50
C VAL A 35 13.58 7.70 -5.22
N LEU A 36 13.61 8.80 -4.46
CA LEU A 36 13.69 10.14 -5.04
C LEU A 36 14.94 10.31 -5.89
N ASP A 37 16.11 9.85 -5.42
CA ASP A 37 17.35 9.90 -6.20
C ASP A 37 17.27 9.04 -7.46
N LYS A 38 16.77 7.80 -7.34
CA LYS A 38 16.61 6.88 -8.46
C LYS A 38 15.76 7.45 -9.59
N PHE A 39 14.73 8.22 -9.25
CA PHE A 39 13.83 8.85 -10.23
C PHE A 39 14.16 10.33 -10.50
N ASN A 40 15.30 10.83 -10.00
CA ASN A 40 15.75 12.21 -10.16
C ASN A 40 14.72 13.25 -9.67
N MET A 41 14.04 12.93 -8.57
CA MET A 41 12.96 13.71 -7.94
C MET A 41 13.41 14.46 -6.68
N GLY A 42 14.70 14.45 -6.30
CA GLY A 42 15.19 15.13 -5.09
C GLY A 42 14.96 16.65 -5.05
N LYS A 43 14.70 17.28 -6.21
CA LYS A 43 14.34 18.71 -6.34
C LYS A 43 12.91 18.93 -6.87
N ALA A 44 12.10 17.88 -6.92
CA ALA A 44 10.73 17.98 -7.41
C ALA A 44 9.94 18.93 -6.50
N LYS A 45 9.19 19.86 -7.11
CA LYS A 45 8.28 20.70 -6.33
C LYS A 45 7.16 19.82 -5.79
N PRO A 46 6.85 19.88 -4.48
CA PRO A 46 5.71 19.15 -3.94
C PRO A 46 4.45 19.67 -4.65
N VAL A 47 3.72 18.75 -5.26
CA VAL A 47 2.42 19.03 -5.86
C VAL A 47 1.40 18.27 -5.03
N SER A 48 0.31 18.92 -4.64
CA SER A 48 -0.72 18.32 -3.78
C SER A 48 -1.39 17.10 -4.40
N SER A 49 -1.30 16.96 -5.72
CA SER A 49 -1.88 15.88 -6.50
C SER A 49 -0.77 15.11 -7.22
N PRO A 50 -0.58 13.81 -6.96
CA PRO A 50 0.49 13.01 -7.58
C PRO A 50 0.28 12.78 -9.08
N LEU A 51 -0.91 13.01 -9.61
CA LEU A 51 -1.19 13.09 -11.04
C LEU A 51 -1.77 14.47 -11.39
N GLY A 52 -1.42 15.03 -12.54
CA GLY A 52 -2.12 16.18 -13.10
C GLY A 52 -3.43 15.73 -13.79
N SER A 53 -4.53 16.45 -13.59
CA SER A 53 -5.84 16.16 -14.19
C SER A 53 -5.84 16.09 -15.73
N HIS A 54 -4.82 16.66 -16.38
CA HIS A 54 -4.63 16.65 -17.82
C HIS A 54 -4.06 15.31 -18.37
N LEU A 55 -3.56 14.42 -17.50
CA LEU A 55 -3.02 13.13 -17.92
C LEU A 55 -4.16 12.15 -18.24
N LYS A 56 -4.36 11.87 -19.54
CA LYS A 56 -5.33 10.86 -20.01
C LYS A 56 -4.68 9.48 -20.04
N LEU A 57 -5.30 8.52 -19.33
CA LEU A 57 -4.87 7.12 -19.34
C LEU A 57 -5.18 6.46 -20.69
N SER A 58 -4.24 5.67 -21.21
CA SER A 58 -4.45 4.86 -22.42
C SER A 58 -5.30 3.61 -22.13
N SER A 59 -5.85 2.97 -23.17
CA SER A 59 -6.60 1.71 -23.03
C SER A 59 -5.81 0.54 -22.42
N LYS A 60 -4.46 0.59 -22.46
CA LYS A 60 -3.57 -0.36 -21.78
C LYS A 60 -3.47 -0.12 -20.27
N GLN A 61 -3.85 1.07 -19.81
CA GLN A 61 -3.98 1.50 -18.42
C GLN A 61 -5.45 1.48 -18.00
N SER A 62 -6.20 0.47 -18.42
CA SER A 62 -7.60 0.35 -18.03
C SER A 62 -7.70 0.27 -16.49
N PRO A 63 -8.64 1.00 -15.86
CA PRO A 63 -8.75 1.08 -14.40
C PRO A 63 -8.77 -0.30 -13.74
N SER A 64 -9.55 -1.23 -14.30
CA SER A 64 -9.65 -2.60 -13.79
C SER A 64 -8.33 -3.38 -13.78
N LYS A 65 -7.45 -3.19 -14.76
CA LYS A 65 -6.15 -3.88 -14.78
C LYS A 65 -5.17 -3.24 -13.80
N ALA A 66 -5.18 -1.91 -13.70
CA ALA A 66 -4.34 -1.17 -12.77
C ALA A 66 -4.73 -1.48 -11.31
N GLU A 67 -6.03 -1.45 -10.99
CA GLU A 67 -6.58 -1.76 -9.67
C GLU A 67 -6.27 -3.20 -9.27
N TYR A 68 -6.42 -4.16 -10.19
CA TYR A 68 -6.07 -5.55 -9.90
C TYR A 68 -4.57 -5.73 -9.56
N ILE A 69 -3.70 -5.07 -10.33
CA ILE A 69 -2.25 -5.07 -10.04
C ILE A 69 -2.00 -4.43 -8.67
N ALA A 70 -2.65 -3.30 -8.38
CA ALA A 70 -2.51 -2.61 -7.10
C ALA A 70 -2.87 -3.53 -5.92
N ILE A 71 -4.05 -4.18 -5.93
CA ILE A 71 -4.41 -5.14 -4.88
C ILE A 71 -3.37 -6.25 -4.77
N THR A 72 -2.91 -6.81 -5.90
CA THR A 72 -1.93 -7.90 -5.89
C THR A 72 -0.61 -7.49 -5.22
N GLU A 73 -0.06 -6.33 -5.57
CA GLU A 73 1.19 -5.86 -4.96
C GLU A 73 0.98 -5.45 -3.50
N THR A 74 -0.12 -4.76 -3.17
CA THR A 74 -0.45 -4.40 -1.77
C THR A 74 -0.68 -5.64 -0.90
N SER A 75 -1.26 -6.72 -1.43
CA SER A 75 -1.39 -7.99 -0.72
C SER A 75 -0.03 -8.60 -0.34
N LYS A 76 0.99 -8.47 -1.19
CA LYS A 76 2.35 -8.95 -0.85
C LYS A 76 2.95 -8.13 0.27
N GLU A 77 2.83 -6.80 0.20
CA GLU A 77 3.31 -5.89 1.24
C GLU A 77 2.58 -6.13 2.57
N LEU A 78 1.27 -6.37 2.54
CA LEU A 78 0.48 -6.73 3.72
C LEU A 78 1.00 -8.01 4.37
N LEU A 79 1.32 -9.03 3.59
CA LEU A 79 1.87 -10.29 4.11
C LEU A 79 3.30 -10.15 4.61
N TRP A 80 4.10 -9.28 4.00
CA TRP A 80 5.40 -8.92 4.54
C TRP A 80 5.26 -8.21 5.89
N MET A 81 4.34 -7.23 6.00
CA MET A 81 4.05 -6.53 7.25
C MET A 81 3.54 -7.48 8.33
N LYS A 82 2.67 -8.43 7.98
CA LYS A 82 2.23 -9.52 8.88
C LYS A 82 3.41 -10.27 9.47
N LYS A 83 4.36 -10.70 8.63
CA LYS A 83 5.56 -11.42 9.09
C LYS A 83 6.43 -10.55 9.99
N PHE A 84 6.65 -9.29 9.61
CA PHE A 84 7.41 -8.34 10.40
C PHE A 84 6.80 -8.11 11.79
N LEU A 85 5.48 -7.93 11.88
CA LEU A 85 4.77 -7.80 13.16
C LEU A 85 4.91 -9.08 14.02
N GLN A 86 4.81 -10.26 13.41
CA GLN A 86 5.00 -11.53 14.09
C GLN A 86 6.41 -11.69 14.66
N GLU A 87 7.45 -11.25 13.93
CA GLU A 87 8.83 -11.23 14.43
C GLU A 87 9.01 -10.30 15.65
N LEU A 88 8.18 -9.24 15.75
CA LEU A 88 8.14 -8.36 16.92
C LEU A 88 7.29 -8.91 18.07
N GLY A 89 6.69 -10.10 17.93
CA GLY A 89 5.78 -10.69 18.91
C GLY A 89 4.37 -10.09 18.90
N LEU A 90 4.01 -9.33 17.85
CA LEU A 90 2.69 -8.75 17.67
C LEU A 90 1.85 -9.66 16.76
N GLN A 91 0.71 -10.13 17.27
CA GLN A 91 -0.21 -10.96 16.50
C GLN A 91 -1.55 -10.23 16.32
N GLN A 92 -1.91 -9.98 15.07
CA GLN A 92 -3.26 -9.54 14.69
C GLN A 92 -4.10 -10.76 14.28
N GLU A 93 -5.37 -10.73 14.66
CA GLU A 93 -6.35 -11.78 14.30
C GLU A 93 -6.73 -11.73 12.82
N MET A 94 -6.85 -10.52 12.27
CA MET A 94 -7.31 -10.29 10.90
C MET A 94 -6.44 -9.27 10.19
N TYR A 95 -6.10 -9.57 8.93
CA TYR A 95 -5.44 -8.66 8.01
C TYR A 95 -6.44 -8.31 6.92
N LEU A 96 -6.95 -7.07 6.93
CA LEU A 96 -8.01 -6.62 6.05
C LEU A 96 -7.47 -5.64 5.01
N LEU A 97 -7.68 -5.94 3.73
CA LEU A 97 -7.34 -5.08 2.61
C LEU A 97 -8.61 -4.51 1.97
N TYR A 98 -8.76 -3.19 1.97
CA TYR A 98 -9.89 -2.54 1.32
C TYR A 98 -9.63 -2.27 -0.17
N CYS A 99 -10.65 -2.44 -0.99
CA CYS A 99 -10.63 -2.07 -2.40
C CYS A 99 -11.98 -1.50 -2.84
N ASP A 100 -11.98 -0.44 -3.65
CA ASP A 100 -13.19 0.15 -4.22
C ASP A 100 -13.59 -0.46 -5.57
N SER A 101 -12.77 -1.35 -6.15
CA SER A 101 -13.02 -1.98 -7.45
C SER A 101 -13.72 -3.33 -7.31
N GLN A 102 -15.04 -3.37 -7.58
CA GLN A 102 -15.81 -4.62 -7.56
C GLN A 102 -15.27 -5.66 -8.54
N SER A 103 -14.83 -5.22 -9.72
CA SER A 103 -14.23 -6.11 -10.71
C SER A 103 -12.93 -6.73 -10.20
N SER A 104 -12.07 -5.94 -9.54
CA SER A 104 -10.81 -6.46 -9.00
C SER A 104 -11.03 -7.42 -7.83
N ILE A 105 -11.98 -7.12 -6.93
CA ILE A 105 -12.40 -8.02 -5.84
C ILE A 105 -12.98 -9.32 -6.41
N HIS A 106 -13.83 -9.23 -7.43
CA HIS A 106 -14.41 -10.40 -8.06
C HIS A 106 -13.34 -11.29 -8.69
N LEU A 107 -12.40 -10.69 -9.43
CA LEU A 107 -11.28 -11.40 -10.07
C LEU A 107 -10.31 -12.04 -9.07
N SER A 108 -10.12 -11.42 -7.89
CA SER A 108 -9.27 -11.98 -6.83
C SER A 108 -9.93 -13.12 -6.09
N LYS A 109 -11.27 -13.17 -6.03
CA LYS A 109 -12.04 -14.23 -5.34
C LYS A 109 -12.51 -15.36 -6.27
N ASN A 110 -12.65 -15.12 -7.58
CA ASN A 110 -13.29 -16.08 -8.50
C ASN A 110 -12.45 -16.40 -9.74
N PRO A 111 -12.47 -17.65 -10.23
CA PRO A 111 -11.77 -18.09 -11.44
C PRO A 111 -12.60 -17.84 -12.70
N THR A 112 -13.08 -16.62 -12.95
CA THR A 112 -13.71 -16.31 -14.24
C THR A 112 -12.64 -15.98 -15.28
N PHE A 113 -12.28 -16.97 -16.10
CA PHE A 113 -11.39 -16.80 -17.26
C PHE A 113 -12.02 -15.86 -18.30
N HIS A 114 -11.28 -14.85 -18.73
CA HIS A 114 -11.49 -14.19 -20.02
C HIS A 114 -10.25 -14.44 -20.88
N SER A 115 -10.47 -14.84 -22.13
CA SER A 115 -9.44 -15.31 -23.09
C SER A 115 -8.31 -14.31 -23.40
N ARG A 116 -8.34 -13.09 -22.85
CA ARG A 116 -7.40 -11.99 -23.14
C ARG A 116 -6.24 -11.81 -22.13
N SER A 117 -6.08 -12.66 -21.12
CA SER A 117 -5.15 -12.41 -20.00
C SER A 117 -4.08 -13.48 -19.74
N LYS A 118 -3.49 -14.10 -20.77
CA LYS A 118 -2.48 -15.17 -20.59
C LYS A 118 -1.20 -14.78 -19.81
N HIS A 119 -0.83 -13.50 -19.72
CA HIS A 119 0.34 -13.05 -18.92
C HIS A 119 0.00 -12.71 -17.46
N ILE A 120 -1.22 -13.02 -17.05
CA ILE A 120 -1.81 -12.63 -15.77
C ILE A 120 -1.91 -13.84 -14.82
N ASP A 121 -1.75 -15.06 -15.33
CA ASP A 121 -2.01 -16.32 -14.59
C ASP A 121 -1.27 -16.40 -13.26
N VAL A 122 0.05 -16.12 -13.20
CA VAL A 122 0.83 -16.28 -11.96
C VAL A 122 0.34 -15.37 -10.83
N ARG A 123 0.05 -14.09 -11.14
CA ARG A 123 -0.48 -13.13 -10.15
C ARG A 123 -1.91 -13.48 -9.74
N TYR A 124 -2.68 -14.03 -10.66
CA TYR A 124 -4.07 -14.40 -10.43
C TYR A 124 -4.21 -15.64 -9.56
N HIS A 125 -3.38 -16.65 -9.80
CA HIS A 125 -3.31 -17.82 -8.93
C HIS A 125 -2.85 -17.45 -7.53
N TRP A 126 -1.76 -16.68 -7.40
CA TRP A 126 -1.20 -16.37 -6.09
C TRP A 126 -2.16 -15.66 -5.12
N ILE A 127 -2.85 -14.59 -5.57
CA ILE A 127 -3.73 -13.83 -4.67
C ILE A 127 -4.95 -14.67 -4.23
N ARG A 128 -5.46 -15.52 -5.13
CA ARG A 128 -6.58 -16.43 -4.83
C ARG A 128 -6.16 -17.45 -3.79
N ASP A 129 -5.04 -18.12 -4.01
CA ASP A 129 -4.52 -19.13 -3.09
C ASP A 129 -4.36 -18.49 -1.70
N ALA A 130 -3.77 -17.29 -1.64
CA ALA A 130 -3.58 -16.56 -0.38
C ALA A 130 -4.89 -16.18 0.33
N LEU A 131 -5.95 -15.84 -0.42
CA LEU A 131 -7.30 -15.58 0.12
C LEU A 131 -7.98 -16.87 0.56
N GLU A 132 -7.84 -17.96 -0.19
CA GLU A 132 -8.43 -19.28 0.09
C GLU A 132 -7.87 -19.87 1.38
N ILE A 133 -6.55 -19.80 1.58
CA ILE A 133 -5.90 -20.18 2.85
C ILE A 133 -6.02 -19.09 3.94
N LYS A 134 -6.85 -18.07 3.73
CA LYS A 134 -7.21 -17.02 4.68
C LYS A 134 -6.00 -16.29 5.28
N LEU A 135 -4.97 -16.02 4.48
CA LEU A 135 -3.84 -15.23 4.97
C LEU A 135 -4.23 -13.78 5.27
N PHE A 136 -5.21 -13.25 4.53
CA PHE A 136 -5.83 -11.93 4.66
C PHE A 136 -7.23 -11.96 4.03
N CYS A 137 -8.00 -10.88 4.20
CA CYS A 137 -9.31 -10.68 3.58
C CYS A 137 -9.30 -9.44 2.67
N VAL A 138 -10.11 -9.47 1.61
CA VAL A 138 -10.33 -8.29 0.75
C VAL A 138 -11.80 -7.91 0.82
N GLU A 139 -12.08 -6.66 1.22
CA GLU A 139 -13.43 -6.13 1.35
C GLU A 139 -13.63 -4.86 0.52
N LYS A 140 -14.89 -4.64 0.15
CA LYS A 140 -15.30 -3.45 -0.59
C LYS A 140 -15.27 -2.23 0.33
N ILE A 141 -14.67 -1.15 -0.14
CA ILE A 141 -14.83 0.19 0.43
C ILE A 141 -15.54 1.10 -0.58
N HIS A 142 -16.24 2.13 -0.09
CA HIS A 142 -16.81 3.14 -0.98
C HIS A 142 -15.68 4.01 -1.58
N THR A 143 -15.81 4.43 -2.84
CA THR A 143 -14.76 5.23 -3.50
C THR A 143 -14.47 6.53 -2.75
N ASP A 144 -15.51 7.19 -2.22
CA ASP A 144 -15.34 8.43 -1.43
C ASP A 144 -14.66 8.19 -0.07
N GLU A 145 -14.59 6.95 0.39
CA GLU A 145 -13.93 6.56 1.63
C GLU A 145 -12.55 5.95 1.38
N ASN A 146 -12.16 5.74 0.11
CA ASN A 146 -10.91 5.12 -0.26
C ASN A 146 -9.74 6.11 -0.20
N GLY A 147 -9.11 6.23 0.97
CA GLY A 147 -7.95 7.09 1.16
C GLY A 147 -6.76 6.82 0.21
N SER A 148 -6.69 5.66 -0.43
CA SER A 148 -5.63 5.35 -1.42
C SER A 148 -5.76 6.12 -2.74
N ASP A 149 -6.93 6.73 -3.01
CA ASP A 149 -7.16 7.55 -4.20
C ASP A 149 -6.21 8.73 -4.27
N MET A 150 -5.78 9.29 -3.13
CA MET A 150 -4.81 10.38 -3.11
C MET A 150 -3.45 9.99 -3.70
N MET A 151 -3.12 8.69 -3.75
CA MET A 151 -1.84 8.19 -4.25
C MET A 151 -1.90 7.77 -5.72
N THR A 152 -3.11 7.57 -6.26
CA THR A 152 -3.32 6.92 -7.56
C THR A 152 -4.08 7.79 -8.57
N LYS A 153 -4.79 8.83 -8.10
CA LYS A 153 -5.66 9.67 -8.92
C LYS A 153 -5.39 11.16 -8.68
N PRO A 154 -5.65 12.01 -9.68
CA PRO A 154 -5.80 13.44 -9.46
C PRO A 154 -7.13 13.72 -8.76
N ILE A 155 -7.10 14.16 -7.50
CA ILE A 155 -8.31 14.44 -6.70
C ILE A 155 -8.39 15.91 -6.25
N PRO A 156 -9.61 16.47 -6.04
CA PRO A 156 -9.79 17.81 -5.48
C PRO A 156 -9.17 17.94 -4.09
N THR A 157 -8.79 19.16 -3.71
CA THR A 157 -8.16 19.47 -2.41
C THR A 157 -9.00 19.01 -1.21
N GLU A 158 -10.33 19.11 -1.31
CA GLU A 158 -11.25 18.65 -0.27
C GLU A 158 -11.12 17.14 -0.03
N ASN A 159 -11.17 16.34 -1.10
CA ASN A 159 -10.98 14.89 -1.03
C ASN A 159 -9.58 14.52 -0.56
N LEU A 160 -8.55 15.29 -0.96
CA LEU A 160 -7.19 15.09 -0.48
C LEU A 160 -7.10 15.25 1.04
N GLN A 161 -7.75 16.25 1.62
CA GLN A 161 -7.73 16.46 3.07
C GLN A 161 -8.43 15.31 3.82
N VAL A 162 -9.52 14.78 3.27
CA VAL A 162 -10.18 13.57 3.81
C VAL A 162 -9.22 12.37 3.78
N CYS A 163 -8.58 12.13 2.62
CA CYS A 163 -7.63 11.03 2.46
C CYS A 163 -6.44 11.15 3.43
N ARG A 164 -5.86 12.36 3.58
CA ARG A 164 -4.75 12.62 4.52
C ARG A 164 -5.13 12.32 5.96
N LYS A 165 -6.32 12.75 6.38
CA LYS A 165 -6.85 12.48 7.72
C LYS A 165 -7.04 10.98 7.96
N GLN A 166 -7.62 10.26 7.00
CA GLN A 166 -7.80 8.81 7.09
C GLN A 166 -6.47 8.05 7.17
N ALA A 167 -5.45 8.48 6.43
CA ALA A 167 -4.12 7.88 6.45
C ALA A 167 -3.29 8.26 7.69
N GLY A 168 -3.82 9.09 8.60
CA GLY A 168 -3.09 9.57 9.78
C GLY A 168 -1.91 10.49 9.43
N LEU A 169 -1.93 11.11 8.25
CA LEU A 169 -0.90 12.06 7.84
C LEU A 169 -1.09 13.36 8.62
N VAL A 170 -0.13 13.66 9.49
CA VAL A 170 -0.11 14.92 10.25
C VAL A 170 0.24 16.06 9.31
N GLU A 171 -0.41 17.21 9.47
CA GLU A 171 0.07 18.42 8.80
C GLU A 171 1.46 18.78 9.34
N PRO A 172 2.41 19.18 8.48
CA PRO A 172 3.69 19.66 8.98
C PRO A 172 3.43 20.83 9.93
N LEU A 173 4.05 20.79 11.11
CA LEU A 173 4.13 21.95 11.98
C LEU A 173 4.83 23.05 11.16
N THR A 174 4.09 24.10 10.83
CA THR A 174 4.59 25.30 10.15
C THR A 174 5.66 25.99 10.96
#